data_AF-A0A2A5MA56-F1
#
_entry.id   AF-A0A2A5MA56-F1
#
_cell.length_a   1.000
_cell.length_b   1.000
_cell.length_c   1.000
_cell.angle_alpha   90.00
_cell.angle_beta   90.00
_cell.angle_gamma   90.00
#
_symmetry.space_group_name_H-M   'P 1'
#
loop_
_entity.id
_entity.type
_entity.pdbx_description
1 polymer ?
#
loop_
_entity_poly.entity_id
_entity_poly.type
_entity_poly.pdbx_seq_one_letter_code
_entity_poly.pdbx_strand_id
1 'polypeptide(L)'
;YNPFVNDIAPYYPFNDESVADLSMDSFKTFFGRNGTLNSFYKKYLNNVLVKRKNNYSVNSQFASKLNFSKEFLDFITNAGNLSSLILNGNDNIKVNFTIQSLDLSADFSFIKLGYDNKNIQYDHTLNQTLQIV
;
A
#
# COMPACT_ATOMS: atom_id res chain seq x y z
N TYR A 1 -9.92 12.11 -10.79
CA TYR A 1 -9.20 13.21 -10.14
C TYR A 1 -9.85 13.56 -8.80
N ASN A 2 -11.13 13.96 -8.77
CA ASN A 2 -11.83 14.34 -7.52
C ASN A 2 -11.74 13.32 -6.36
N PRO A 3 -11.93 12.00 -6.56
CA PRO A 3 -11.85 11.05 -5.44
C PRO A 3 -10.46 10.96 -4.80
N PHE A 4 -9.39 11.09 -5.59
CA PHE A 4 -8.04 11.05 -5.03
C PHE A 4 -7.75 12.31 -4.20
N VAL A 5 -8.07 13.48 -4.75
CA VAL A 5 -7.79 14.78 -4.11
C VAL A 5 -8.56 14.94 -2.80
N ASN A 6 -9.78 14.40 -2.72
CA ASN A 6 -10.64 14.56 -1.55
C ASN A 6 -10.45 13.44 -0.52
N ASP A 7 -10.31 12.19 -0.97
CA ASP A 7 -10.44 11.03 -0.10
C ASP A 7 -9.10 10.35 0.21
N ILE A 8 -8.02 10.71 -0.51
CA ILE A 8 -6.70 10.09 -0.37
C ILE A 8 -5.62 11.11 -0.04
N ALA A 9 -5.43 12.10 -0.91
CA ALA A 9 -4.33 13.06 -0.84
C ALA A 9 -4.21 13.84 0.48
N PRO A 10 -5.30 14.22 1.18
CA PRO A 10 -5.18 15.01 2.40
C PRO A 10 -4.64 14.22 3.61
N TYR A 11 -4.63 12.88 3.54
CA TYR A 11 -4.42 12.00 4.69
C TYR A 11 -3.03 11.34 4.71
N TYR A 12 -2.51 11.01 5.88
CA TYR A 12 -1.32 10.17 6.01
C TYR A 12 -1.63 8.77 5.46
N PRO A 13 -0.73 8.10 4.71
CA PRO A 13 0.67 8.45 4.43
C PRO A 13 0.91 9.28 3.17
N PHE A 14 -0.13 9.77 2.50
CA PHE A 14 0.00 10.54 1.25
C PHE A 14 0.31 12.02 1.51
N ASN A 15 -0.08 12.52 2.68
CA ASN A 15 0.32 13.79 3.25
C ASN A 15 0.99 13.51 4.60
N ASP A 16 2.30 13.72 4.68
CA ASP A 16 3.12 13.51 5.88
C ASP A 16 2.88 14.58 6.96
N GLU A 17 2.32 15.72 6.57
CA GLU A 17 1.87 16.78 7.49
C GLU A 17 0.44 16.53 8.02
N SER A 18 -0.25 15.48 7.56
CA SER A 18 -1.62 15.18 8.00
C SER A 18 -1.66 14.74 9.46
N VAL A 19 -2.60 15.31 10.22
CA VAL A 19 -2.95 14.86 11.58
C VAL A 19 -3.94 13.69 11.60
N ALA A 20 -4.43 13.27 10.44
CA ALA A 20 -5.39 12.19 10.28
C ALA A 20 -4.86 11.11 9.32
N ASP A 21 -5.06 9.86 9.72
CA ASP A 21 -4.74 8.69 8.92
C ASP A 21 -5.80 8.44 7.84
N LEU A 22 -5.35 7.94 6.69
CA LEU A 22 -6.22 7.45 5.66
C LEU A 22 -7.00 6.25 6.20
N SER A 23 -8.33 6.36 6.20
CA SER A 23 -9.16 5.22 6.58
C SER A 23 -8.98 4.06 5.60
N MET A 24 -9.01 2.83 6.12
CA MET A 24 -8.93 1.64 5.28
C MET A 24 -10.09 1.56 4.27
N ASP A 25 -11.27 2.06 4.62
CA ASP A 25 -12.42 2.06 3.72
C ASP A 25 -12.22 3.03 2.55
N SER A 26 -11.64 4.21 2.79
CA SER A 26 -11.23 5.14 1.74
C SER A 26 -10.15 4.52 0.85
N PHE A 27 -9.15 3.87 1.44
CA PHE A 27 -8.11 3.14 0.70
C PHE A 27 -8.72 2.08 -0.22
N LYS A 28 -9.61 1.22 0.29
CA LYS A 28 -10.29 0.17 -0.48
C LYS A 28 -11.17 0.76 -1.59
N THR A 29 -11.92 1.83 -1.29
CA THR A 29 -12.77 2.51 -2.27
C THR A 29 -11.97 3.05 -3.45
N PHE A 30 -10.72 3.48 -3.24
CA PHE A 30 -9.90 4.01 -4.32
C PHE A 30 -9.01 2.94 -4.99
N PHE A 31 -8.22 2.21 -4.21
CA PHE A 31 -7.19 1.27 -4.68
C PHE A 31 -7.66 -0.18 -4.76
N GLY A 32 -8.82 -0.53 -4.18
CA GLY A 32 -9.33 -1.90 -4.17
C GLY A 32 -9.61 -2.46 -5.56
N ARG A 33 -9.83 -3.77 -5.64
CA ARG A 33 -10.10 -4.49 -6.89
C ARG A 33 -11.37 -3.99 -7.58
N ASN A 34 -12.36 -3.54 -6.82
CA ASN A 34 -13.55 -2.87 -7.36
C ASN A 34 -13.54 -1.35 -7.14
N GLY A 35 -12.40 -0.81 -6.70
CA GLY A 35 -12.22 0.60 -6.42
C GLY A 35 -12.17 1.47 -7.67
N THR A 36 -12.12 2.78 -7.42
CA THR A 36 -12.15 3.83 -8.44
C THR A 36 -11.04 3.66 -9.48
N LEU A 37 -9.80 3.45 -9.05
CA LEU A 37 -8.65 3.38 -9.95
C LEU A 37 -8.70 2.14 -10.85
N ASN A 38 -9.04 0.98 -10.28
CA ASN A 38 -9.10 -0.25 -11.06
C ASN A 38 -10.31 -0.25 -12.03
N SER A 39 -11.43 0.36 -11.62
CA SER A 39 -12.59 0.54 -12.50
C SER A 39 -12.25 1.43 -13.70
N PHE A 40 -11.52 2.52 -13.47
CA PHE A 40 -10.99 3.37 -14.55
C PHE A 40 -10.06 2.58 -15.47
N TYR A 41 -9.10 1.85 -14.91
CA TYR A 41 -8.17 1.02 -15.69
C TYR A 41 -8.93 0.01 -16.57
N LYS A 42 -9.87 -0.75 -16.00
CA LYS A 42 -10.65 -1.76 -16.72
C LYS A 42 -11.45 -1.15 -17.87
N LYS A 43 -12.06 0.01 -17.64
CA LYS A 43 -12.94 0.66 -18.60
C LYS A 43 -12.20 1.30 -19.77
N TYR A 44 -11.05 1.92 -19.51
CA TYR A 44 -10.38 2.77 -20.51
C TYR A 44 -9.02 2.27 -20.95
N LEU A 45 -8.30 1.55 -20.09
CA LEU A 45 -6.89 1.24 -20.30
C LEU A 45 -6.61 -0.22 -20.65
N ASN A 46 -7.51 -1.15 -20.29
CA ASN A 46 -7.26 -2.59 -20.40
C ASN A 46 -6.90 -3.08 -21.82
N ASN A 47 -7.41 -2.42 -22.86
CA ASN A 47 -7.11 -2.79 -24.25
C ASN A 47 -5.84 -2.13 -24.79
N VAL A 48 -5.47 -0.97 -24.25
CA VAL A 48 -4.37 -0.14 -24.74
C VAL A 48 -3.09 -0.32 -23.92
N LEU A 49 -3.18 -0.79 -22.68
CA LEU A 49 -2.05 -1.14 -21.84
C LEU A 49 -1.99 -2.65 -21.66
N VAL A 50 -0.77 -3.19 -21.73
CA VAL A 50 -0.48 -4.59 -21.41
C VAL A 50 0.46 -4.64 -20.23
N LYS A 51 0.11 -5.48 -19.25
CA LYS A 51 0.98 -5.79 -18.11
C LYS A 51 1.98 -6.87 -18.52
N ARG A 52 3.28 -6.56 -18.47
CA ARG A 52 4.37 -7.51 -18.70
C ARG A 52 5.17 -7.63 -17.40
N LYS A 53 5.11 -8.80 -16.75
CA LYS A 53 5.59 -8.99 -15.37
C LYS A 53 4.90 -7.97 -14.44
N ASN A 54 5.64 -7.03 -13.86
CA ASN A 54 5.11 -5.98 -12.98
C ASN A 54 4.97 -4.61 -13.66
N ASN A 55 5.36 -4.46 -14.92
CA ASN A 55 5.34 -3.17 -15.60
C ASN A 55 4.21 -3.07 -16.63
N TYR A 56 3.52 -1.93 -16.65
CA TYR A 56 2.60 -1.60 -17.73
C TYR A 56 3.35 -0.97 -18.91
N SER A 57 2.93 -1.35 -20.11
CA SER A 57 3.46 -0.80 -21.37
C SER A 57 2.32 -0.66 -22.36
N VAL A 58 2.51 0.22 -23.35
CA VAL A 58 1.52 0.39 -24.43
C VAL A 58 1.47 -0.89 -25.25
N ASN A 59 0.25 -1.36 -25.53
CA ASN A 59 0.02 -2.46 -26.45
C ASN A 59 0.54 -2.07 -27.84
N SER A 60 1.34 -2.94 -28.46
CA SER A 60 1.98 -2.69 -29.76
C SER A 60 0.97 -2.38 -30.87
N GLN A 61 -0.27 -2.87 -30.76
CA GLN A 61 -1.35 -2.53 -31.69
C GLN A 61 -1.72 -1.03 -31.67
N PHE A 62 -1.51 -0.34 -30.55
CA PHE A 62 -1.86 1.06 -30.35
C PHE A 62 -0.66 1.99 -30.24
N ALA A 63 0.57 1.45 -30.21
CA ALA A 63 1.81 2.21 -29.98
C ALA A 63 2.10 3.29 -31.05
N SER A 64 1.53 3.18 -32.25
CA SER A 64 1.65 4.21 -33.30
C SER A 64 0.66 5.37 -33.16
N LYS A 65 -0.37 5.24 -32.30
CA LYS A 65 -1.46 6.21 -32.14
C LYS A 65 -1.57 6.80 -30.75
N LEU A 66 -1.08 6.08 -29.75
CA LEU A 66 -1.15 6.45 -28.34
C LEU A 66 0.22 6.33 -27.72
N ASN A 67 0.58 7.35 -26.95
CA ASN A 67 1.75 7.32 -26.10
C ASN A 67 1.35 7.73 -24.69
N PHE A 68 2.00 7.12 -23.71
CA PHE A 68 1.82 7.44 -22.30
C PHE A 68 3.16 7.83 -21.73
N SER A 69 3.17 8.80 -20.81
CA SER A 69 4.41 9.17 -20.13
C SER A 69 4.88 8.00 -19.25
N LYS A 70 6.20 7.96 -19.00
CA LYS A 70 6.79 6.94 -18.13
C LYS A 70 6.20 7.04 -16.72
N GLU A 71 6.03 8.26 -16.22
CA GLU A 71 5.48 8.55 -14.89
C GLU A 71 4.06 8.00 -14.73
N PHE A 72 3.25 8.10 -15.78
CA PHE A 72 1.90 7.52 -15.76
C PHE A 72 1.93 5.99 -15.71
N LEU A 73 2.79 5.36 -16.52
CA LEU A 73 2.93 3.90 -16.51
C LEU A 73 3.46 3.40 -15.16
N ASP A 74 4.45 4.09 -14.61
CA ASP A 74 5.00 3.83 -13.28
C ASP A 74 3.93 3.99 -12.20
N PHE A 75 3.10 5.03 -12.28
CA PHE A 75 1.97 5.24 -11.37
C PHE A 75 0.99 4.06 -11.40
N ILE A 76 0.54 3.62 -12.59
CA ILE A 76 -0.40 2.49 -12.70
C ILE A 76 0.23 1.20 -12.16
N THR A 77 1.52 0.96 -12.42
CA THR A 77 2.27 -0.16 -11.85
C THR A 77 2.32 -0.09 -10.32
N ASN A 78 2.74 1.06 -9.77
CA ASN A 78 2.94 1.23 -8.33
C ASN A 78 1.62 1.15 -7.57
N ALA A 79 0.55 1.74 -8.10
CA ALA A 79 -0.77 1.66 -7.49
C ALA A 79 -1.33 0.22 -7.49
N GLY A 80 -1.10 -0.53 -8.57
CA GLY A 80 -1.46 -1.95 -8.62
C GLY A 80 -0.66 -2.81 -7.63
N ASN A 81 0.64 -2.54 -7.49
CA ASN A 81 1.49 -3.22 -6.52
C ASN A 81 1.07 -2.89 -5.08
N LEU A 82 0.83 -1.62 -4.77
CA LEU A 82 0.37 -1.15 -3.46
C LEU A 82 -0.95 -1.82 -3.05
N SER A 83 -1.93 -1.83 -3.96
CA SER A 83 -3.20 -2.55 -3.75
C SER A 83 -2.97 -4.02 -3.42
N SER A 84 -2.13 -4.69 -4.22
CA SER A 84 -1.83 -6.12 -4.02
C SER A 84 -0.96 -6.42 -2.79
N LEU A 85 -0.27 -5.43 -2.22
CA LEU A 85 0.54 -5.59 -1.02
C LEU A 85 -0.37 -5.53 0.22
N ILE A 86 -1.28 -4.57 0.26
CA ILE A 86 -2.14 -4.30 1.40
C ILE A 86 -3.37 -5.22 1.43
N LEU A 87 -3.95 -5.51 0.25
CA LEU A 87 -5.22 -6.22 0.12
C LEU A 87 -5.05 -7.64 -0.45
N ASN A 88 -5.91 -8.56 -0.03
CA ASN A 88 -6.06 -9.88 -0.65
C ASN A 88 -7.07 -9.85 -1.80
N GLY A 89 -7.35 -11.03 -2.38
CA GLY A 89 -8.28 -11.18 -3.51
C GLY A 89 -9.73 -10.74 -3.24
N ASN A 90 -10.11 -10.61 -1.97
CA ASN A 90 -11.44 -10.19 -1.52
C ASN A 90 -11.45 -8.75 -0.99
N ASP A 91 -10.42 -7.94 -1.28
CA ASP A 91 -10.24 -6.57 -0.75
C ASP A 91 -10.20 -6.50 0.80
N ASN A 92 -9.82 -7.58 1.48
CA ASN A 92 -9.51 -7.56 2.92
C ASN A 92 -8.02 -7.27 3.14
N ILE A 93 -7.69 -6.60 4.26
CA ILE A 93 -6.28 -6.40 4.67
C ILE A 93 -5.63 -7.78 4.83
N LYS A 94 -4.39 -7.91 4.36
CA LYS A 94 -3.60 -9.16 4.47
C LYS A 94 -2.19 -8.97 5.03
N VAL A 95 -1.90 -7.78 5.55
CA VAL A 95 -0.55 -7.44 6.00
C VAL A 95 -0.34 -8.06 7.38
N ASN A 96 0.51 -9.08 7.41
CA ASN A 96 0.94 -9.71 8.64
C ASN A 96 2.43 -9.43 8.80
N PHE A 97 2.85 -8.99 9.98
CA PHE A 97 4.25 -8.73 10.27
C PHE A 97 4.60 -9.17 11.68
N THR A 98 5.89 -9.44 11.86
CA THR A 98 6.45 -9.90 13.11
C THR A 98 7.51 -8.91 13.54
N ILE A 99 7.38 -8.40 14.76
CA ILE A 99 8.41 -7.57 15.40
C ILE A 99 9.15 -8.45 16.40
N GLN A 100 10.47 -8.52 16.28
CA GLN A 100 11.32 -9.30 17.16
C GLN A 100 12.31 -8.38 17.85
N SER A 101 12.43 -8.48 19.18
CA SER A 101 13.51 -7.80 19.89
C SER A 101 14.84 -8.48 19.55
N LEU A 102 15.86 -7.65 19.26
CA LEU A 102 17.20 -8.15 18.91
C LEU A 102 18.18 -7.85 20.03
N ASP A 103 18.29 -6.58 20.39
CA ASP A 103 19.18 -6.08 21.44
C ASP A 103 18.68 -4.71 21.90
N LEU A 104 19.17 -4.24 23.03
CA LEU A 104 18.86 -2.94 23.61
C LEU A 104 20.17 -2.31 24.09
N SER A 105 20.32 -0.98 23.97
CA SER A 105 21.50 -0.34 24.55
C SER A 105 21.52 -0.57 26.07
N ALA A 106 22.71 -0.78 26.65
CA ALA A 106 22.91 -0.97 28.08
C ALA A 106 22.38 0.21 28.93
N ASP A 107 22.16 1.37 28.31
CA ASP A 107 21.58 2.56 28.96
C ASP A 107 20.08 2.42 29.27
N PHE A 108 19.38 1.47 28.65
CA PHE A 108 17.95 1.25 28.85
C PHE A 108 17.70 -0.07 29.57
N SER A 109 16.89 -0.06 30.64
CA SER A 109 16.56 -1.31 31.34
C SER A 109 15.58 -2.20 30.58
N PHE A 110 14.65 -1.60 29.83
CA PHE A 110 13.69 -2.33 28.99
C PHE A 110 13.13 -1.45 27.88
N ILE A 111 12.57 -2.09 26.85
CA ILE A 111 11.70 -1.48 25.84
C ILE A 111 10.33 -2.16 25.85
N LYS A 112 9.26 -1.36 25.81
CA LYS A 112 7.90 -1.83 25.59
C LYS A 112 7.47 -1.46 24.19
N LEU A 113 6.95 -2.42 23.45
CA LEU A 113 6.37 -2.20 22.14
C LEU A 113 4.95 -2.75 22.12
N GLY A 114 4.01 -1.93 21.68
CA GLY A 114 2.58 -2.28 21.64
C GLY A 114 1.96 -1.93 20.30
N TYR A 115 1.00 -2.75 19.88
CA TYR A 115 0.13 -2.51 18.74
C TYR A 115 -1.25 -3.11 19.06
N ASP A 116 -2.29 -2.29 18.96
CA ASP A 116 -3.63 -2.60 19.46
C ASP A 116 -3.62 -3.12 20.91
N ASN A 117 -4.11 -4.34 21.13
CA ASN A 117 -4.13 -5.01 22.43
C ASN A 117 -2.91 -5.90 22.67
N LYS A 118 -1.97 -5.99 21.71
CA LYS A 118 -0.79 -6.83 21.81
C LYS A 118 0.41 -6.01 22.26
N ASN A 119 1.23 -6.57 23.14
CA ASN A 119 2.45 -5.91 23.61
C ASN A 119 3.55 -6.94 23.92
N ILE A 120 4.79 -6.47 23.83
CA ILE A 120 6.00 -7.17 24.30
C ILE A 120 6.82 -6.23 25.19
N GLN A 121 7.62 -6.81 26.08
CA GLN A 121 8.60 -6.09 26.88
C GLN A 121 9.93 -6.83 26.83
N TYR A 122 10.96 -6.21 26.27
CA TYR A 122 12.31 -6.77 26.22
C TYR A 122 13.23 -6.04 27.19
N ASP A 123 13.98 -6.78 28.00
CA ASP A 123 14.78 -6.30 29.13
C ASP A 123 16.19 -6.92 29.16
N HIS A 124 16.81 -7.10 27.99
CA HIS A 124 18.10 -7.79 27.77
C HIS A 124 18.10 -9.30 28.03
N THR A 125 16.95 -9.90 28.31
CA THR A 125 16.84 -11.35 28.55
C THR A 125 16.60 -12.12 27.26
N LEU A 126 15.46 -12.80 27.14
CA LEU A 126 15.08 -13.57 25.96
C LEU A 126 14.48 -12.67 24.90
N ASN A 127 14.85 -12.90 23.64
CA ASN A 127 14.24 -12.22 22.52
C ASN A 127 12.75 -12.53 22.46
N GLN A 128 11.94 -11.49 22.49
CA GLN A 128 10.50 -11.55 22.42
C GLN A 128 10.02 -11.25 20.99
N THR A 129 8.90 -11.85 20.64
CA THR A 129 8.31 -11.75 19.32
C THR A 129 6.86 -11.31 19.43
N LEU A 130 6.50 -10.23 18.74
CA LEU A 130 5.14 -9.73 18.60
C LEU A 130 4.64 -10.01 17.19
N GLN A 131 3.61 -10.85 17.07
CA GLN A 131 2.95 -11.13 15.79
C GLN A 131 1.74 -10.22 15.60
N ILE A 132 1.76 -9.40 14.56
CA ILE A 132 0.64 -8.60 14.10
C ILE A 132 0.05 -9.30 12.88
N VAL A 133 -1.22 -9.69 13.00
CA VAL A 133 -1.97 -10.56 12.09
C VAL A 133 -3.38 -9.99 11.98
#